data_AF-X1EZ53-F1
#
_entry.id   AF-X1EZ53-F1
#
_cell.length_a   1.000
_cell.length_b   1.000
_cell.length_c   1.000
_cell.angle_alpha   90.00
_cell.angle_beta   90.00
_cell.angle_gamma   90.00
#
_symmetry.space_group_name_H-M   'P 1'
#
loop_
_entity.id
_entity.type
_entity.pdbx_description
1 polymer ?
#
loop_
_entity_poly.entity_id
_entity_poly.type
_entity_poly.pdbx_seq_one_letter_code
_entity_poly.pdbx_strand_id
1 'polypeptide(L)'
;LRKNIPIIMEQQVIFLGGLIQCTEITEAHTEEMGVSALNALGRNNAAILANHGAIICGKSLDHAVRFSIILEKLAKVYWGAFNFGPILING
;
A
#
# COMPACT_ATOMS: atom_id res chain seq x y z
N LEU A 1 -9.12 -5.63 -7.23
CA LEU A 1 -8.60 -6.59 -6.22
C LEU A 1 -8.52 -5.85 -4.89
N ARG A 2 -8.93 -6.46 -3.78
CA ARG A 2 -8.73 -5.94 -2.42
C ARG A 2 -7.72 -6.85 -1.74
N LYS A 3 -6.45 -6.60 -1.99
CA LYS A 3 -5.35 -7.47 -1.56
C LYS A 3 -4.20 -6.64 -1.04
N ASN A 4 -3.55 -7.15 -0.01
CA ASN A 4 -2.23 -6.69 0.40
C ASN A 4 -1.23 -6.93 -0.73
N ILE A 5 -0.20 -6.08 -0.82
CA ILE A 5 0.94 -6.31 -1.71
C ILE A 5 2.07 -6.90 -0.85
N PRO A 6 2.38 -8.20 -1.00
CA PRO A 6 3.48 -8.84 -0.29
C PRO A 6 4.82 -8.21 -0.71
N ILE A 7 5.89 -8.48 0.05
CA ILE A 7 7.20 -7.92 -0.26
C ILE A 7 7.74 -8.60 -1.52
N ILE A 8 7.63 -7.91 -2.66
CA ILE A 8 8.11 -8.39 -3.97
C ILE A 8 9.43 -7.72 -4.41
N MET A 9 9.79 -6.60 -3.77
CA MET A 9 11.01 -5.83 -4.09
C MET A 9 11.57 -5.17 -2.82
N GLU A 10 12.89 -5.05 -2.73
CA GLU A 10 13.63 -4.44 -1.62
C GLU A 10 13.19 -3.01 -1.30
N GLN A 11 12.91 -2.22 -2.35
CA GLN A 11 12.47 -0.82 -2.22
C GLN A 11 11.21 -0.67 -1.35
N GLN A 12 10.36 -1.69 -1.31
CA GLN A 12 9.17 -1.71 -0.48
C GLN A 12 9.54 -1.71 1.01
N VAL A 13 10.59 -2.45 1.40
CA VAL A 13 11.09 -2.46 2.78
C VAL A 13 11.77 -1.14 3.12
N ILE A 14 12.70 -0.70 2.27
CA ILE A 14 13.53 0.50 2.53
C ILE A 14 12.70 1.77 2.60
N PHE A 15 11.77 1.95 1.64
CA PHE A 15 11.05 3.21 1.49
C PHE A 15 9.63 3.17 2.06
N LEU A 16 8.97 2.01 2.00
CA LEU A 16 7.55 1.89 2.35
C LEU A 16 7.29 1.17 3.68
N GLY A 17 8.28 0.46 4.25
CA GLY A 17 8.14 -0.26 5.52
C GLY A 17 7.78 -1.75 5.40
N GLY A 18 7.77 -2.31 4.19
CA GLY A 18 7.54 -3.74 3.95
C GLY A 18 6.15 -4.03 3.39
N LEU A 19 5.45 -5.04 3.90
CA LEU A 19 4.11 -5.43 3.42
C LEU A 19 3.18 -4.22 3.29
N ILE A 20 2.59 -4.00 2.11
CA ILE A 20 1.57 -2.95 1.94
C ILE A 20 0.21 -3.54 2.28
N GLN A 21 -0.39 -3.05 3.36
CA GLN A 21 -1.72 -3.43 3.80
C GLN A 21 -2.79 -2.76 2.94
N CYS A 22 -3.86 -3.47 2.65
CA CYS A 22 -5.10 -2.94 2.10
C CYS A 22 -6.13 -2.91 3.22
N THR A 23 -6.81 -1.78 3.40
CA THR A 23 -7.91 -1.67 4.36
C THR A 23 -9.07 -2.58 3.98
N GLU A 24 -9.97 -2.80 4.93
CA GLU A 24 -11.35 -3.17 4.62
C GLU A 24 -12.09 -1.99 3.96
N ILE A 25 -13.25 -2.27 3.35
CA ILE A 25 -14.11 -1.21 2.80
C ILE A 25 -14.77 -0.45 3.94
N THR A 26 -14.67 0.87 3.89
CA THR A 26 -15.36 1.80 4.78
C THR A 26 -16.16 2.82 3.94
N GLU A 27 -17.10 3.51 4.58
CA GLU A 27 -17.80 4.64 3.96
C GLU A 27 -16.84 5.82 3.74
N ALA A 28 -16.90 6.44 2.56
CA ALA A 28 -16.03 7.55 2.19
C ALA A 28 -16.29 8.78 3.06
N HIS A 29 -15.25 9.57 3.34
CA HIS A 29 -15.34 10.84 4.09
C HIS A 29 -15.82 10.69 5.55
N THR A 30 -15.65 9.51 6.15
CA THR A 30 -15.96 9.25 7.56
C THR A 30 -14.70 9.19 8.42
N GLU A 31 -14.86 9.39 9.73
CA GLU A 31 -13.77 9.17 10.70
C GLU A 31 -13.32 7.70 10.72
N GLU A 32 -14.25 6.77 10.52
CA GLU A 32 -13.96 5.34 10.40
C GLU A 32 -12.98 5.03 9.27
N MET A 33 -13.13 5.69 8.10
CA MET A 33 -12.16 5.57 7.01
C MET A 33 -10.76 6.05 7.43
N GLY A 34 -10.68 7.15 8.19
CA GLY A 34 -9.43 7.66 8.74
C GLY A 34 -8.77 6.68 9.71
N VAL A 35 -9.54 6.11 10.64
CA VAL A 35 -9.04 5.10 11.60
C VAL A 35 -8.58 3.83 10.88
N SER A 36 -9.35 3.35 9.91
CA SER A 36 -9.00 2.19 9.08
C SER A 36 -7.71 2.43 8.29
N ALA A 37 -7.58 3.61 7.68
CA ALA A 37 -6.37 4.02 6.98
C ALA A 37 -5.13 4.03 7.89
N LEU A 38 -5.25 4.59 9.10
CA LEU A 38 -4.17 4.63 10.08
C LEU A 38 -3.80 3.23 10.60
N ASN A 39 -4.78 2.36 10.82
CA ASN A 39 -4.54 0.98 11.22
C ASN A 39 -3.79 0.19 10.14
N ALA A 40 -4.19 0.33 8.88
CA ALA A 40 -3.49 -0.30 7.75
C ALA A 40 -2.09 0.29 7.53
N LEU A 41 -1.94 1.61 7.71
CA LEU A 41 -0.64 2.28 7.61
C LEU A 41 0.31 1.81 8.71
N GLY A 42 -0.16 1.70 9.96
CA GLY A 42 0.65 1.28 11.09
C GLY A 42 1.94 2.11 11.22
N ARG A 43 3.09 1.45 11.08
CA ARG A 43 4.42 2.09 11.08
C ARG A 43 5.02 2.27 9.69
N ASN A 44 4.27 1.91 8.65
CA ASN A 44 4.70 1.97 7.26
C ASN A 44 4.46 3.38 6.71
N ASN A 45 5.06 3.63 5.54
CA ASN A 45 4.89 4.90 4.83
C ASN A 45 3.79 4.83 3.76
N ALA A 46 3.17 3.67 3.55
CA ALA A 46 2.12 3.49 2.56
C ALA A 46 1.11 2.40 2.96
N ALA A 47 -0.16 2.65 2.67
CA ALA A 47 -1.23 1.66 2.73
C ALA A 47 -2.26 1.92 1.61
N ILE A 48 -2.96 0.86 1.19
CA ILE A 48 -4.01 0.91 0.18
C ILE A 48 -5.36 1.06 0.89
N LEU A 49 -6.19 1.96 0.39
CA LEU A 49 -7.57 2.15 0.84
C LEU A 49 -8.49 1.41 -0.13
N ALA A 50 -9.18 0.38 0.35
CA ALA A 50 -10.06 -0.44 -0.49
C ALA A 50 -11.10 0.44 -1.22
N ASN A 51 -11.17 0.28 -2.55
CA ASN A 51 -12.04 1.04 -3.45
C ASN A 51 -11.81 2.57 -3.49
N HIS A 52 -10.71 3.09 -2.95
CA HIS A 52 -10.46 4.53 -2.90
C HIS A 52 -9.11 4.93 -3.51
N GLY A 53 -8.03 4.28 -3.09
CA GLY A 53 -6.69 4.69 -3.49
C GLY A 53 -5.65 4.26 -2.47
N ALA A 54 -4.81 5.20 -2.03
CA ALA A 54 -3.76 4.95 -1.07
C ALA A 54 -3.52 6.16 -0.17
N ILE A 55 -3.00 5.90 1.03
CA ILE A 55 -2.44 6.92 1.93
C ILE A 55 -0.92 6.76 1.98
N ILE A 56 -0.20 7.88 1.89
CA ILE A 56 1.26 7.92 1.86
C ILE A 56 1.77 8.94 2.86
N CYS A 57 2.79 8.55 3.64
CA CYS A 57 3.47 9.41 4.59
C CYS A 57 4.95 9.52 4.25
N GLY A 58 5.54 10.68 4.53
CA GLY A 58 6.96 10.91 4.38
C GLY A 58 7.41 12.07 5.27
N LYS A 59 8.72 12.14 5.55
CA LYS A 59 9.30 13.21 6.39
C LYS A 59 9.23 14.61 5.76
N SER A 60 8.87 14.69 4.48
CA SER A 60 8.66 15.91 3.70
C SER A 60 7.69 15.62 2.56
N LEU A 61 7.14 16.67 1.94
CA LEU A 61 6.28 16.54 0.77
C LEU A 61 6.96 15.81 -0.39
N ASP A 62 8.24 16.13 -0.68
CA ASP A 62 9.02 15.44 -1.71
C ASP A 62 9.15 13.94 -1.43
N HIS A 63 9.39 13.55 -0.17
CA HIS A 63 9.42 12.15 0.22
C HIS A 63 8.07 11.47 -0.02
N ALA A 64 6.96 12.09 0.42
CA ALA A 64 5.62 11.53 0.23
C ALA A 64 5.29 11.32 -1.26
N VAL A 65 5.65 12.28 -2.12
CA VAL A 65 5.46 12.17 -3.57
C VAL A 65 6.33 11.06 -4.17
N ARG A 66 7.59 10.93 -3.75
CA ARG A 66 8.45 9.82 -4.22
C ARG A 66 7.92 8.46 -3.79
N PHE A 67 7.46 8.35 -2.55
CA PHE A 67 6.91 7.11 -2.02
C PHE A 67 5.61 6.70 -2.71
N SER A 68 4.75 7.66 -3.09
CA SER A 68 3.56 7.35 -3.89
C SER A 68 3.89 6.80 -5.28
N ILE A 69 4.92 7.35 -5.93
CA ILE A 69 5.43 6.82 -7.21
C ILE A 69 5.97 5.39 -7.05
N ILE A 70 6.70 5.12 -5.97
CA ILE A 70 7.22 3.78 -5.69
C ILE A 70 6.08 2.79 -5.46
N LEU A 71 5.10 3.16 -4.62
CA LEU A 71 3.92 2.33 -4.35
C LEU A 71 3.18 1.98 -5.63
N GLU A 72 2.93 2.97 -6.49
CA GLU A 72 2.20 2.76 -7.75
C GLU A 72 2.97 1.85 -8.72
N LYS A 73 4.30 2.01 -8.81
CA LYS A 73 5.15 1.11 -9.60
C LYS A 73 5.07 -0.32 -9.09
N LEU A 74 5.15 -0.52 -7.78
CA LEU A 74 5.02 -1.84 -7.15
C LEU A 74 3.63 -2.45 -7.39
N ALA A 75 2.57 -1.64 -7.27
CA ALA A 75 1.21 -2.08 -7.52
C ALA A 75 1.01 -2.55 -8.97
N LYS A 76 1.59 -1.85 -9.96
CA LYS A 76 1.58 -2.28 -11.36
C LYS A 76 2.32 -3.59 -11.59
N VAL A 77 3.51 -3.75 -10.98
CA VAL A 77 4.28 -5.00 -11.06
C VAL A 77 3.50 -6.15 -10.43
N TYR A 78 2.99 -5.97 -9.22
CA TYR A 78 2.19 -6.97 -8.52
C TYR A 78 0.94 -7.35 -9.32
N TRP A 79 0.18 -6.37 -9.81
CA TRP A 79 -1.00 -6.61 -10.62
C TRP A 79 -0.66 -7.35 -11.91
N GLY A 80 0.40 -6.94 -12.63
CA GLY A 80 0.86 -7.61 -13.84
C GLY A 80 1.23 -9.07 -13.59
N ALA A 81 2.01 -9.36 -12.56
CA ALA A 81 2.38 -10.71 -12.18
C ALA A 81 1.17 -11.53 -11.69
N PHE A 82 0.23 -10.92 -10.97
CA PHE A 82 -0.97 -11.58 -10.45
C PHE A 82 -1.90 -12.09 -11.56
N ASN A 83 -1.88 -11.48 -12.75
CA ASN A 83 -2.65 -11.96 -13.91
C ASN A 83 -2.22 -13.36 -14.37
N PHE A 84 -1.02 -13.81 -14.02
CA PHE A 84 -0.52 -15.16 -14.33
C PHE A 84 -0.79 -16.18 -13.23
N GLY A 85 -1.35 -15.75 -12.10
CA GLY A 85 -1.69 -16.60 -10.95
C GLY A 85 -1.39 -15.93 -9.61
N PRO A 86 -1.82 -16.55 -8.50
CA PRO A 86 -1.52 -16.04 -7.16
C PRO A 86 -0.02 -15.99 -6.92
N ILE A 87 0.48 -14.83 -6.50
CA ILE A 87 1.87 -14.68 -6.09
C ILE A 87 2.00 -15.24 -4.67
N LEU A 88 2.61 -16.43 -4.57
CA LEU A 88 2.92 -17.08 -3.31
C LEU A 88 4.35 -16.72 -2.92
N ILE A 89 4.50 -15.80 -1.96
CA ILE A 89 5.79 -15.47 -1.37
C ILE A 89 5.79 -16.06 0.03
N ASN A 90 6.54 -17.14 0.22
CA ASN A 90 6.80 -17.69 1.55
C ASN A 90 7.82 -16.76 2.21
N GLY A 91 7.36 -15.99 3.19
CA GLY A 91 8.20 -15.17 4.07
C GLY A 91 8.13 -15.71 5.48
#